data_AF-A0A7D4AET7-F1
#
_entry.id   AF-A0A7D4AET7-F1
#
_cell.length_a   1.000
_cell.length_b   1.000
_cell.length_c   1.000
_cell.angle_alpha   90.00
_cell.angle_beta   90.00
_cell.angle_gamma   90.00
#
_symmetry.space_group_name_H-M   'P 1'
#
loop_
_entity.id
_entity.type
_entity.pdbx_description
1 polymer ?
#
loop_
_entity_poly.entity_id
_entity_poly.type
_entity_poly.pdbx_seq_one_letter_code
_entity_poly.pdbx_strand_id
1 'polypeptide(L)'
;MHVKVQVQDAGGQPVATHLSVAVAEAGAASLDPEAGNVATNLLLTSDLAGYVENPAYYFQNTNPETAQALDNLLLTQGWRRYVWKQVLGPTPPPITYPAEQSLSLSGRVTGMGQQGIANSQLTFIQSKPARSVLTATTGPDGRFNFTGFPGRDTAVITLQARRQTGGSNVMIRPDLGPPTFGAPLPPLPPLAAAPPGVADYLRRSRQQQVQERQNNPDAYVARTVQLGNVAVTGKKELVARDDTRRLYGAVANTVIDFANNLSAQSGLSIFQVLQGRVAGLTISGSPPNMNVQIRGSGSPIFILDGMKVDDDAISSIPANQVESVEVFKGPEAAIFGAGSNGGVIAVYTKRGDKNYKGADKGPSPGLLVIKLPGYYQAREFYQPRYGAPVLNAPASDPRRLTLYWDPTFSTDLKGQGEFLFYTADGGGNFQIATEGVSLAGDPSQGKATIYVAPKSR
;
A
#
# COMPACT_ATOMS: atom_id res chain seq x y z
N MET A 1 34.53 -5.45 -3.79
CA MET A 1 34.82 -6.90 -3.76
C MET A 1 34.47 -7.47 -5.12
N HIS A 2 35.33 -8.33 -5.66
CA HIS A 2 35.12 -8.99 -6.96
C HIS A 2 34.81 -10.47 -6.70
N VAL A 3 33.66 -10.95 -7.20
CA VAL A 3 33.19 -12.32 -6.97
C VAL A 3 33.00 -13.02 -8.30
N LYS A 4 33.54 -14.24 -8.39
CA LYS A 4 33.34 -15.13 -9.52
C LYS A 4 32.34 -16.22 -9.17
N VAL A 5 31.42 -16.48 -10.07
CA VAL A 5 30.38 -17.51 -9.97
C VAL A 5 30.66 -18.56 -11.04
N GLN A 6 30.62 -19.83 -10.64
CA GLN A 6 30.68 -20.98 -11.54
C GLN A 6 29.47 -21.87 -11.25
N VAL A 7 28.71 -22.19 -12.29
CA VAL A 7 27.57 -23.09 -12.23
C VAL A 7 27.91 -24.39 -12.97
N GLN A 8 27.58 -25.51 -12.35
CA GLN A 8 27.79 -26.86 -12.88
C GLN A 8 26.57 -27.73 -12.57
N ASP A 9 26.32 -28.74 -13.42
CA ASP A 9 25.34 -29.79 -13.14
C ASP A 9 25.89 -30.85 -12.15
N ALA A 10 25.06 -31.84 -11.83
CA ALA A 10 25.45 -32.96 -10.96
C ALA A 10 26.60 -33.82 -11.52
N GLY A 11 26.85 -33.76 -12.83
CA GLY A 11 27.98 -34.40 -13.51
C GLY A 11 29.24 -33.54 -13.60
N GLY A 12 29.22 -32.32 -13.04
CA GLY A 12 30.32 -31.37 -13.09
C GLY A 12 30.46 -30.60 -14.42
N GLN A 13 29.49 -30.72 -15.33
CA GLN A 13 29.50 -30.01 -16.61
C GLN A 13 29.02 -28.57 -16.42
N PRO A 14 29.63 -27.58 -17.10
CA PRO A 14 29.22 -26.19 -17.00
C PRO A 14 27.81 -25.95 -17.59
N VAL A 15 27.01 -25.13 -16.90
CA VAL A 15 25.62 -24.82 -17.31
C VAL A 15 25.35 -23.31 -17.34
N ALA A 16 24.89 -22.83 -18.50
CA ALA A 16 24.39 -21.46 -18.66
C ALA A 16 23.06 -21.28 -17.89
N THR A 17 23.01 -20.27 -17.03
CA THR A 17 21.98 -20.13 -16.01
C THR A 17 21.62 -18.67 -15.77
N HIS A 18 20.33 -18.39 -15.65
CA HIS A 18 19.82 -17.11 -15.16
C HIS A 18 19.64 -17.18 -13.65
N LEU A 19 20.22 -16.24 -12.92
CA LEU A 19 20.29 -16.22 -11.47
C LEU A 19 19.90 -14.85 -10.92
N SER A 20 19.40 -14.86 -9.70
CA SER A 20 19.42 -13.72 -8.81
C SER A 20 20.58 -13.87 -7.84
N VAL A 21 21.23 -12.76 -7.49
CA VAL A 21 22.35 -12.69 -6.55
C VAL A 21 22.01 -11.71 -5.45
N ALA A 22 22.16 -12.12 -4.19
CA ALA A 22 22.01 -11.25 -3.04
C ALA A 22 23.23 -11.36 -2.12
N VAL A 23 23.72 -10.23 -1.62
CA VAL A 23 24.74 -10.17 -0.57
C VAL A 23 24.11 -9.52 0.65
N ALA A 24 23.73 -10.33 1.62
CA ALA A 24 23.01 -9.92 2.81
C ALA A 24 23.74 -10.34 4.09
N GLU A 25 23.43 -9.72 5.22
CA GLU A 25 24.02 -10.07 6.51
C GLU A 25 23.67 -11.51 6.90
N ALA A 26 24.64 -12.26 7.42
CA ALA A 26 24.48 -13.70 7.63
C ALA A 26 23.36 -14.07 8.62
N GLY A 27 23.07 -13.20 9.59
CA GLY A 27 21.96 -13.37 10.54
C GLY A 27 20.58 -13.17 9.91
N ALA A 28 20.47 -12.42 8.81
CA ALA A 28 19.24 -12.35 8.01
C ALA A 28 18.98 -13.66 7.26
N ALA A 29 20.04 -14.33 6.81
CA ALA A 29 19.94 -15.63 6.14
C ALA A 29 19.74 -16.82 7.09
N SER A 30 20.00 -16.64 8.40
CA SER A 30 19.70 -17.64 9.43
C SER A 30 18.29 -17.49 10.04
N LEU A 31 17.49 -16.52 9.56
CA LEU A 31 16.11 -16.32 10.01
C LEU A 31 15.22 -17.52 9.67
N ASP A 32 15.49 -18.17 8.53
CA ASP A 32 14.83 -19.41 8.12
C ASP A 32 15.71 -20.18 7.12
N PRO A 33 16.68 -20.98 7.59
CA PRO A 33 17.58 -21.74 6.70
C PRO A 33 16.84 -22.81 5.89
N GLU A 34 15.66 -23.24 6.36
CA GLU A 34 14.83 -24.25 5.72
C GLU A 34 13.70 -23.66 4.84
N ALA A 35 13.70 -22.33 4.67
CA ALA A 35 12.71 -21.61 3.90
C ALA A 35 12.54 -22.16 2.48
N GLY A 36 11.35 -21.93 1.91
CA GLY A 36 11.12 -22.15 0.50
C GLY A 36 12.07 -21.33 -0.37
N ASN A 37 12.65 -21.96 -1.39
CA ASN A 37 13.55 -21.36 -2.36
C ASN A 37 13.11 -21.76 -3.78
N VAL A 38 13.78 -21.27 -4.81
CA VAL A 38 13.41 -21.58 -6.21
C VAL A 38 13.36 -23.08 -6.48
N ALA A 39 14.28 -23.86 -5.91
CA ALA A 39 14.34 -25.31 -6.12
C ALA A 39 13.19 -26.03 -5.44
N THR A 40 12.90 -25.71 -4.17
CA THR A 40 11.80 -26.35 -3.44
C THR A 40 10.44 -25.98 -4.01
N ASN A 41 10.30 -24.77 -4.56
CA ASN A 41 9.07 -24.38 -5.22
C ASN A 41 8.86 -25.17 -6.52
N LEU A 42 9.87 -25.21 -7.39
CA LEU A 42 9.76 -25.89 -8.69
C LEU A 42 9.69 -27.41 -8.58
N LEU A 43 10.31 -28.01 -7.57
CA LEU A 43 10.39 -29.47 -7.44
C LEU A 43 9.38 -30.08 -6.44
N LEU A 44 8.77 -29.27 -5.57
CA LEU A 44 7.94 -29.80 -4.47
C LEU A 44 6.67 -28.98 -4.23
N THR A 45 6.78 -27.75 -3.74
CA THR A 45 5.62 -27.04 -3.17
C THR A 45 4.64 -26.51 -4.21
N SER A 46 5.04 -26.39 -5.48
CA SER A 46 4.13 -25.97 -6.57
C SER A 46 3.15 -27.08 -6.99
N ASP A 47 3.48 -28.34 -6.74
CA ASP A 47 2.67 -29.50 -7.13
C ASP A 47 2.02 -30.22 -5.95
N LEU A 48 2.47 -30.00 -4.70
CA LEU A 48 1.82 -30.58 -3.52
C LEU A 48 0.62 -29.75 -3.04
N ALA A 49 -0.45 -30.44 -2.67
CA ALA A 49 -1.63 -29.82 -2.07
C ALA A 49 -1.49 -29.82 -0.54
N GLY A 50 -1.30 -28.65 0.06
CA GLY A 50 -1.20 -28.49 1.51
C GLY A 50 -0.03 -27.61 1.93
N TYR A 51 0.13 -27.47 3.24
CA TYR A 51 1.29 -26.78 3.82
C TYR A 51 2.46 -27.76 3.96
N VAL A 52 3.60 -27.41 3.36
CA VAL A 52 4.87 -28.14 3.51
C VAL A 52 5.73 -27.37 4.51
N GLU A 53 5.98 -27.98 5.66
CA GLU A 53 6.89 -27.42 6.66
C GLU A 53 8.34 -27.56 6.19
N ASN A 54 9.11 -26.47 6.30
CA ASN A 54 10.56 -26.44 6.02
C ASN A 54 10.96 -27.09 4.68
N PRO A 55 10.46 -26.60 3.52
CA PRO A 55 10.64 -27.28 2.24
C PRO A 55 12.09 -27.53 1.83
N ALA A 56 13.05 -26.69 2.24
CA ALA A 56 14.44 -26.90 1.87
C ALA A 56 15.08 -28.12 2.55
N TYR A 57 14.56 -28.57 3.70
CA TYR A 57 15.07 -29.71 4.46
C TYR A 57 15.19 -30.96 3.59
N TYR A 58 14.20 -31.18 2.71
CA TYR A 58 14.16 -32.33 1.80
C TYR A 58 15.25 -32.30 0.71
N PHE A 59 15.95 -31.18 0.52
CA PHE A 59 16.96 -30.97 -0.53
C PHE A 59 18.34 -30.57 -0.01
N GLN A 60 18.52 -30.31 1.29
CA GLN A 60 19.80 -29.81 1.83
C GLN A 60 20.93 -30.84 1.80
N ASN A 61 20.61 -32.11 2.06
CA ASN A 61 21.57 -33.20 2.08
C ASN A 61 20.93 -34.42 1.45
N THR A 62 21.43 -34.89 0.31
CA THR A 62 20.92 -36.12 -0.33
C THR A 62 21.39 -37.35 0.44
N ASN A 63 20.80 -37.57 1.62
CA ASN A 63 21.09 -38.68 2.50
C ASN A 63 19.85 -39.59 2.63
N PRO A 64 20.00 -40.81 3.18
CA PRO A 64 18.86 -41.73 3.30
C PRO A 64 17.71 -41.21 4.16
N GLU A 65 17.99 -40.36 5.16
CA GLU A 65 17.00 -39.81 6.08
C GLU A 65 16.10 -38.77 5.38
N THR A 66 16.68 -37.80 4.68
CA THR A 66 15.93 -36.77 3.93
C THR A 66 15.16 -37.40 2.77
N ALA A 67 15.71 -38.44 2.13
CA ALA A 67 15.01 -39.20 1.10
C ALA A 67 13.78 -39.91 1.67
N GLN A 68 13.90 -40.54 2.85
CA GLN A 68 12.78 -41.18 3.53
C GLN A 68 11.74 -40.14 4.01
N ALA A 69 12.18 -39.00 4.54
CA ALA A 69 11.28 -37.93 4.94
C ALA A 69 10.50 -37.36 3.74
N LEU A 70 11.17 -37.17 2.60
CA LEU A 70 10.54 -36.74 1.35
C LEU A 70 9.52 -37.79 0.88
N ASP A 71 9.86 -39.07 0.91
CA ASP A 71 8.92 -40.15 0.54
C ASP A 71 7.67 -40.14 1.44
N ASN A 72 7.85 -40.02 2.76
CA ASN A 72 6.73 -39.90 3.71
C ASN A 72 5.84 -38.67 3.43
N LEU A 73 6.44 -37.53 3.07
CA LEU A 73 5.69 -36.34 2.67
C LEU A 73 4.87 -36.61 1.40
N LEU A 74 5.50 -37.23 0.39
CA LEU A 74 4.82 -37.57 -0.87
C LEU A 74 3.73 -38.63 -0.68
N LEU A 75 3.86 -39.54 0.28
CA LEU A 75 2.82 -40.52 0.61
C LEU A 75 1.61 -39.89 1.32
N THR A 76 1.81 -38.80 2.07
CA THR A 76 0.77 -38.17 2.89
C THR A 76 0.09 -36.98 2.21
N GLN A 77 0.85 -36.18 1.45
CA GLN A 77 0.38 -34.97 0.75
C GLN A 77 0.43 -35.10 -0.79
N GLY A 78 0.89 -36.25 -1.31
CA GLY A 78 1.07 -36.47 -2.74
C GLY A 78 -0.23 -36.34 -3.54
N TRP A 79 -0.25 -35.36 -4.43
CA TRP A 79 -1.33 -35.15 -5.39
C TRP A 79 -0.91 -35.62 -6.78
N ARG A 80 -1.81 -36.30 -7.49
CA ARG A 80 -1.63 -36.61 -8.91
C ARG A 80 -2.41 -35.60 -9.75
N ARG A 81 -1.68 -34.63 -10.31
CA ARG A 81 -2.21 -33.59 -11.20
C ARG A 81 -2.83 -34.15 -12.49
N TYR A 82 -2.40 -35.34 -12.95
CA TYR A 82 -2.77 -35.89 -14.26
C TYR A 82 -3.47 -37.24 -14.14
N VAL A 83 -4.80 -37.23 -14.27
CA VAL A 83 -5.56 -38.45 -14.60
C VAL A 83 -5.54 -38.60 -16.12
N TRP A 84 -4.51 -39.29 -16.66
CA TRP A 84 -4.29 -39.46 -18.10
C TRP A 84 -5.53 -39.91 -18.89
N LYS A 85 -6.45 -40.65 -18.25
CA LYS A 85 -7.73 -41.06 -18.83
C LYS A 85 -8.58 -39.90 -19.35
N GLN A 86 -8.53 -38.73 -18.70
CA GLN A 86 -9.30 -37.55 -19.12
C GLN A 86 -8.63 -36.80 -20.27
N VAL A 87 -7.30 -36.83 -20.35
CA VAL A 87 -6.53 -36.17 -21.41
C VAL A 87 -6.53 -36.98 -22.70
N LEU A 88 -6.50 -38.32 -22.59
CA LEU A 88 -6.53 -39.26 -23.71
C LEU A 88 -7.96 -39.60 -24.18
N GLY A 89 -8.98 -39.03 -23.53
CA GLY A 89 -10.37 -39.18 -23.94
C GLY A 89 -10.70 -38.37 -25.21
N PRO A 90 -11.80 -38.71 -25.91
CA PRO A 90 -12.20 -38.01 -27.14
C PRO A 90 -12.63 -36.55 -26.88
N THR A 91 -13.03 -36.23 -25.66
CA THR A 91 -13.37 -34.87 -25.22
C THR A 91 -12.36 -34.41 -24.17
N PRO A 92 -11.49 -33.43 -24.51
CA PRO A 92 -10.57 -32.87 -23.52
C PRO A 92 -11.37 -32.18 -22.40
N PRO A 93 -10.84 -32.15 -21.17
CA PRO A 93 -11.48 -31.46 -20.06
C PRO A 93 -11.65 -29.97 -20.37
N PRO A 94 -12.72 -29.32 -19.87
CA PRO A 94 -12.93 -27.90 -20.08
C PRO A 94 -11.77 -27.11 -19.46
N ILE A 95 -11.15 -26.24 -20.26
CA ILE A 95 -10.08 -25.35 -19.81
C ILE A 95 -10.73 -24.21 -19.01
N THR A 96 -10.65 -24.29 -17.68
CA THR A 96 -11.21 -23.25 -16.79
C THR A 96 -10.43 -21.94 -16.87
N TYR A 97 -9.11 -22.01 -17.11
CA TYR A 97 -8.21 -20.86 -17.16
C TYR A 97 -7.38 -20.88 -18.45
N PRO A 98 -7.63 -19.98 -19.41
CA PRO A 98 -6.82 -19.89 -20.61
C PRO A 98 -5.42 -19.32 -20.30
N ALA A 99 -4.46 -19.53 -21.19
CA ALA A 99 -3.13 -18.91 -21.07
C ALA A 99 -3.26 -17.38 -21.12
N GLU A 100 -2.88 -16.70 -20.04
CA GLU A 100 -2.94 -15.25 -19.92
C GLU A 100 -1.78 -14.59 -20.69
N GLN A 101 -2.07 -13.97 -21.83
CA GLN A 101 -1.07 -13.22 -22.61
C GLN A 101 -0.98 -11.74 -22.19
N SER A 102 -1.99 -11.23 -21.50
CA SER A 102 -2.06 -9.84 -21.03
C SER A 102 -2.98 -9.75 -19.83
N LEU A 103 -2.87 -8.68 -19.04
CA LEU A 103 -3.83 -8.38 -17.99
C LEU A 103 -5.23 -8.24 -18.56
N SER A 104 -6.18 -8.86 -17.87
CA SER A 104 -7.60 -8.78 -18.20
C SER A 104 -8.44 -8.42 -16.98
N LEU A 105 -9.55 -7.73 -17.24
CA LEU A 105 -10.58 -7.40 -16.26
C LEU A 105 -11.93 -7.78 -16.85
N SER A 106 -12.48 -8.87 -16.35
CA SER A 106 -13.82 -9.33 -16.69
C SER A 106 -14.80 -9.08 -15.54
N GLY A 107 -16.09 -9.21 -15.85
CA GLY A 107 -17.15 -9.12 -14.87
C GLY A 107 -18.51 -9.10 -15.53
N ARG A 108 -19.53 -8.73 -14.75
CA ARG A 108 -20.91 -8.60 -15.19
C ARG A 108 -21.51 -7.27 -14.78
N VAL A 109 -22.30 -6.67 -15.67
CA VAL A 109 -23.20 -5.56 -15.34
C VAL A 109 -24.57 -6.11 -15.03
N THR A 110 -25.10 -5.78 -13.86
CA THR A 110 -26.41 -6.25 -13.40
C THR A 110 -27.35 -5.10 -13.08
N GLY A 111 -28.66 -5.37 -13.12
CA GLY A 111 -29.65 -4.53 -12.46
C GLY A 111 -29.61 -4.69 -10.93
N MET A 112 -30.45 -3.92 -10.22
CA MET A 112 -30.59 -4.06 -8.76
C MET A 112 -31.06 -5.47 -8.34
N GLY A 113 -31.84 -6.15 -9.18
CA GLY A 113 -32.28 -7.54 -8.99
C GLY A 113 -31.27 -8.61 -9.45
N GLN A 114 -29.99 -8.26 -9.62
CA GLN A 114 -28.90 -9.14 -10.07
C GLN A 114 -29.01 -9.78 -11.47
N GLN A 115 -30.09 -9.51 -12.20
CA GLN A 115 -30.21 -9.82 -13.62
C GLN A 115 -29.10 -9.14 -14.44
N GLY A 116 -28.44 -9.88 -15.33
CA GLY A 116 -27.47 -9.33 -16.29
C GLY A 116 -28.13 -8.42 -17.32
N ILE A 117 -27.48 -7.31 -17.67
CA ILE A 117 -28.00 -6.33 -18.63
C ILE A 117 -27.14 -6.34 -19.89
N ALA A 118 -27.72 -6.77 -21.01
CA ALA A 118 -27.07 -6.75 -22.33
C ALA A 118 -26.91 -5.33 -22.88
N ASN A 119 -25.97 -5.16 -23.81
CA ASN A 119 -25.73 -3.92 -24.56
C ASN A 119 -25.48 -2.68 -23.69
N SER A 120 -25.00 -2.86 -22.46
CA SER A 120 -24.55 -1.75 -21.61
C SER A 120 -23.20 -1.28 -22.09
N GLN A 121 -23.03 0.03 -22.24
CA GLN A 121 -21.75 0.64 -22.56
C GLN A 121 -20.92 0.75 -21.28
N LEU A 122 -19.70 0.21 -21.30
CA LEU A 122 -18.72 0.38 -20.23
C LEU A 122 -17.57 1.25 -20.70
N THR A 123 -17.14 2.15 -19.83
CA THR A 123 -15.91 2.91 -19.92
C THR A 123 -14.99 2.48 -18.80
N PHE A 124 -13.81 1.98 -19.15
CA PHE A 124 -12.70 1.71 -18.26
C PHE A 124 -11.77 2.91 -18.30
N ILE A 125 -11.45 3.48 -17.14
CA ILE A 125 -10.52 4.60 -17.00
C ILE A 125 -9.46 4.22 -15.99
N GLN A 126 -8.24 3.98 -16.47
CA GLN A 126 -7.08 3.84 -15.62
C GLN A 126 -6.50 5.21 -15.31
N SER A 127 -6.39 5.55 -14.03
CA SER A 127 -5.84 6.83 -13.57
C SER A 127 -4.36 6.74 -13.18
N LYS A 128 -3.89 5.55 -12.78
CA LYS A 128 -2.51 5.26 -12.39
C LYS A 128 -2.09 3.84 -12.83
N PRO A 129 -0.80 3.59 -13.10
CA PRO A 129 0.27 4.58 -13.25
C PRO A 129 0.25 5.29 -14.62
N ALA A 130 -0.38 4.70 -15.63
CA ALA A 130 -0.56 5.31 -16.96
C ALA A 130 -2.05 5.59 -17.19
N ARG A 131 -2.34 6.69 -17.90
CA ARG A 131 -3.72 6.99 -18.31
C ARG A 131 -4.09 6.09 -19.49
N SER A 132 -5.14 5.30 -19.31
CA SER A 132 -5.72 4.48 -20.38
C SER A 132 -7.22 4.57 -20.30
N VAL A 133 -7.87 4.64 -21.47
CA VAL A 133 -9.32 4.63 -21.58
C VAL A 133 -9.70 3.54 -22.58
N LEU A 134 -10.48 2.58 -22.12
CA LEU A 134 -11.01 1.51 -22.96
C LEU A 134 -12.54 1.55 -22.88
N THR A 135 -13.20 1.11 -23.93
CA THR A 135 -14.65 0.94 -23.95
C THR A 135 -15.01 -0.47 -24.36
N ALA A 136 -16.08 -0.99 -23.77
CA ALA A 136 -16.62 -2.30 -24.08
C ALA A 136 -18.15 -2.26 -24.02
N THR A 137 -18.80 -3.21 -24.67
CA THR A 137 -20.25 -3.40 -24.58
C THR A 137 -20.53 -4.77 -23.98
N THR A 138 -21.53 -4.87 -23.11
CA THR A 138 -21.88 -6.17 -22.50
C THR A 138 -22.54 -7.12 -23.48
N GLY A 139 -22.19 -8.40 -23.36
CA GLY A 139 -22.88 -9.49 -24.07
C GLY A 139 -24.29 -9.77 -23.53
N PRO A 140 -24.99 -10.77 -24.09
CA PRO A 140 -26.40 -11.08 -23.77
C PRO A 140 -26.68 -11.35 -22.29
N ASP A 141 -25.70 -11.87 -21.55
CA ASP A 141 -25.79 -12.18 -20.12
C ASP A 141 -25.24 -11.06 -19.22
N GLY A 142 -24.93 -9.90 -19.80
CA GLY A 142 -24.35 -8.75 -19.12
C GLY A 142 -22.85 -8.84 -18.89
N ARG A 143 -22.14 -9.84 -19.43
CA ARG A 143 -20.68 -9.94 -19.25
C ARG A 143 -19.90 -8.94 -20.07
N PHE A 144 -18.79 -8.47 -19.51
CA PHE A 144 -17.80 -7.64 -20.16
C PHE A 144 -16.39 -8.22 -19.97
N ASN A 145 -15.48 -7.83 -20.85
CA ASN A 145 -14.06 -8.16 -20.75
C ASN A 145 -13.22 -6.99 -21.30
N PHE A 146 -12.24 -6.55 -20.52
CA PHE A 146 -11.20 -5.61 -20.94
C PHE A 146 -9.86 -6.34 -20.93
N THR A 147 -9.11 -6.29 -22.02
CA THR A 147 -7.79 -6.95 -22.16
C THR A 147 -6.74 -5.96 -22.62
N GLY A 148 -5.46 -6.24 -22.36
CA GLY A 148 -4.34 -5.50 -22.95
C GLY A 148 -4.07 -4.13 -22.35
N PHE A 149 -4.53 -3.86 -21.12
CA PHE A 149 -4.20 -2.59 -20.44
C PHE A 149 -2.84 -2.67 -19.72
N PRO A 150 -2.08 -1.56 -19.67
CA PRO A 150 -0.79 -1.52 -19.01
C PRO A 150 -0.97 -1.48 -17.48
N GLY A 151 -0.88 -2.62 -16.81
CA GLY A 151 -0.79 -2.68 -15.34
C GLY A 151 0.67 -2.78 -14.92
N ARG A 152 1.27 -1.66 -14.50
CA ARG A 152 2.50 -1.67 -13.69
C ARG A 152 2.12 -1.26 -12.28
N ASP A 153 2.71 -1.91 -11.27
CA ASP A 153 2.37 -1.65 -9.86
C ASP A 153 0.84 -1.76 -9.63
N THR A 154 0.26 -0.94 -8.75
CA THR A 154 -1.18 -0.94 -8.48
C THR A 154 -1.93 -0.08 -9.49
N ALA A 155 -2.76 -0.70 -10.34
CA ALA A 155 -3.63 0.00 -11.28
C ALA A 155 -4.90 0.48 -10.57
N VAL A 156 -5.15 1.80 -10.60
CA VAL A 156 -6.39 2.39 -10.09
C VAL A 156 -7.35 2.60 -11.25
N ILE A 157 -8.41 1.80 -11.28
CA ILE A 157 -9.34 1.70 -12.39
C ILE A 157 -10.72 2.16 -11.96
N THR A 158 -11.28 3.09 -12.72
CA THR A 158 -12.67 3.51 -12.62
C THR A 158 -13.44 2.88 -13.76
N LEU A 159 -14.39 2.02 -13.44
CA LEU A 159 -15.38 1.50 -14.37
C LEU A 159 -16.63 2.36 -14.31
N GLN A 160 -17.11 2.80 -15.46
CA GLN A 160 -18.39 3.45 -15.61
C GLN A 160 -19.26 2.61 -16.54
N ALA A 161 -20.48 2.27 -16.13
CA ALA A 161 -21.44 1.53 -16.93
C ALA A 161 -22.72 2.34 -17.11
N ARG A 162 -23.23 2.36 -18.34
CA ARG A 162 -24.53 2.94 -18.70
C ARG A 162 -25.33 1.95 -19.51
N ARG A 163 -26.65 1.93 -19.31
CA ARG A 163 -27.56 1.19 -20.19
C ARG A 163 -27.50 1.76 -21.61
N GLN A 164 -27.94 1.00 -22.60
CA GLN A 164 -28.10 1.48 -23.97
C GLN A 164 -28.97 2.75 -24.07
N THR A 165 -29.94 2.89 -23.16
CA THR A 165 -30.83 4.06 -23.05
C THR A 165 -30.22 5.24 -22.28
N GLY A 166 -28.95 5.15 -21.84
CA GLY A 166 -28.22 6.21 -21.14
C GLY A 166 -28.32 6.19 -19.61
N GLY A 167 -29.22 5.41 -19.02
CA GLY A 167 -29.39 5.33 -17.56
C GLY A 167 -28.21 4.69 -16.83
N SER A 168 -27.81 5.25 -15.68
CA SER A 168 -26.72 4.74 -14.82
C SER A 168 -27.18 3.78 -13.72
N ASN A 169 -28.47 3.44 -13.63
CA ASN A 169 -28.99 2.53 -12.60
C ASN A 169 -28.64 1.07 -12.89
N VAL A 170 -27.35 0.76 -12.77
CA VAL A 170 -26.73 -0.55 -12.97
C VAL A 170 -25.65 -0.76 -11.91
N MET A 171 -25.31 -2.01 -11.65
CA MET A 171 -24.22 -2.40 -10.76
C MET A 171 -23.14 -3.11 -11.57
N ILE A 172 -21.89 -2.78 -11.30
CA ILE A 172 -20.73 -3.42 -11.94
C ILE A 172 -20.17 -4.44 -10.95
N ARG A 173 -20.00 -5.68 -11.38
CA ARG A 173 -19.46 -6.78 -10.58
C ARG A 173 -18.26 -7.39 -11.28
N PRO A 174 -17.03 -6.99 -10.93
CA PRO A 174 -15.83 -7.56 -11.50
C PRO A 174 -15.55 -8.98 -10.98
N ASP A 175 -15.00 -9.82 -11.84
CA ASP A 175 -14.54 -11.16 -11.49
C ASP A 175 -13.11 -11.06 -10.93
N LEU A 176 -12.97 -10.71 -9.65
CA LEU A 176 -11.65 -10.51 -9.00
C LEU A 176 -10.95 -11.82 -8.58
N GLY A 177 -11.38 -12.96 -9.12
CA GLY A 177 -10.90 -14.29 -8.71
C GLY A 177 -11.47 -14.77 -7.38
N PRO A 178 -11.05 -15.96 -6.91
CA PRO A 178 -11.45 -16.44 -5.60
C PRO A 178 -11.03 -15.44 -4.52
N PRO A 179 -11.87 -15.17 -3.51
CA PRO A 179 -11.45 -14.35 -2.38
C PRO A 179 -10.17 -14.95 -1.80
N THR A 180 -9.10 -14.16 -1.78
CA THR A 180 -7.94 -14.47 -0.95
C THR A 180 -8.40 -14.31 0.48
N PHE A 181 -9.01 -15.36 1.03
CA PHE A 181 -9.13 -15.49 2.47
C PHE A 181 -7.69 -15.46 2.95
N GLY A 182 -7.29 -14.36 3.59
CA GLY A 182 -6.03 -14.32 4.30
C GLY A 182 -6.13 -15.44 5.31
N ALA A 183 -5.49 -16.57 5.03
CA ALA A 183 -5.24 -17.56 6.05
C ALA A 183 -4.64 -16.77 7.22
N PRO A 184 -5.21 -16.86 8.44
CA PRO A 184 -4.67 -16.13 9.56
C PRO A 184 -3.18 -16.46 9.62
N LEU A 185 -2.35 -15.44 9.43
CA LEU A 185 -0.91 -15.62 9.52
C LEU A 185 -0.64 -16.27 10.88
N PRO A 186 0.21 -17.31 10.93
CA PRO A 186 0.58 -17.88 12.22
C PRO A 186 1.07 -16.75 13.13
N PRO A 187 0.70 -16.77 14.42
CA PRO A 187 1.14 -15.73 15.35
C PRO A 187 2.66 -15.66 15.33
N LEU A 188 3.20 -14.44 15.33
CA LEU A 188 4.65 -14.25 15.38
C LEU A 188 5.21 -14.95 16.62
N PRO A 189 6.27 -15.77 16.48
CA PRO A 189 6.88 -16.42 17.63
C PRO A 189 7.42 -15.35 18.60
N PRO A 190 7.34 -15.59 19.92
CA PRO A 190 7.92 -14.69 20.90
C PRO A 190 9.43 -14.56 20.67
N LEU A 191 10.01 -13.40 20.96
CA LEU A 191 11.43 -13.10 20.69
C LEU A 191 12.39 -14.12 21.37
N ALA A 192 11.97 -14.74 22.46
CA ALA A 192 12.71 -15.79 23.16
C ALA A 192 12.75 -17.14 22.41
N ALA A 193 11.79 -17.40 21.51
CA ALA A 193 11.73 -18.56 20.63
C ALA A 193 12.21 -18.25 19.21
N ALA A 194 12.73 -17.04 18.97
CA ALA A 194 13.21 -16.63 17.67
C ALA A 194 14.53 -17.34 17.32
N PRO A 195 14.74 -17.74 16.05
CA PRO A 195 15.98 -18.38 15.60
C PRO A 195 17.26 -17.62 16.02
N PRO A 196 18.37 -18.34 16.26
CA PRO A 196 19.68 -17.73 16.43
C PRO A 196 20.00 -16.79 15.26
N GLY A 197 20.21 -15.51 15.55
CA GLY A 197 20.46 -14.46 14.55
C GLY A 197 19.36 -13.40 14.42
N VAL A 198 18.11 -13.69 14.83
CA VAL A 198 17.01 -12.71 14.77
C VAL A 198 17.29 -11.50 15.67
N ALA A 199 17.79 -11.73 16.89
CA ALA A 199 18.13 -10.66 17.82
C ALA A 199 19.26 -9.77 17.27
N ASP A 200 20.24 -10.37 16.61
CA ASP A 200 21.35 -9.65 15.98
C ASP A 200 20.90 -8.85 14.76
N TYR A 201 20.06 -9.46 13.91
CA TYR A 201 19.40 -8.80 12.79
C TYR A 201 18.60 -7.57 13.26
N LEU A 202 17.73 -7.73 14.27
CA LEU A 202 16.93 -6.63 14.83
C LEU A 202 17.80 -5.51 15.42
N ARG A 203 18.88 -5.87 16.12
CA ARG A 203 19.85 -4.90 16.67
C ARG A 203 20.54 -4.12 15.55
N ARG A 204 21.02 -4.79 14.50
CA ARG A 204 21.67 -4.16 13.34
C ARG A 204 20.70 -3.32 12.52
N SER A 205 19.47 -3.80 12.32
CA SER A 205 18.39 -3.07 11.64
C SER A 205 18.07 -1.77 12.37
N ARG A 206 17.95 -1.82 13.71
CA ARG A 206 17.78 -0.61 14.53
C ARG A 206 18.95 0.35 14.41
N GLN A 207 20.19 -0.13 14.42
CA GLN A 207 21.38 0.70 14.23
C GLN A 207 21.40 1.37 12.85
N GLN A 208 21.06 0.65 11.78
CA GLN A 208 20.96 1.19 10.43
C GLN A 208 19.90 2.31 10.37
N GLN A 209 18.70 2.09 10.93
CA GLN A 209 17.65 3.11 10.96
C GLN A 209 18.07 4.38 11.70
N VAL A 210 18.81 4.24 12.82
CA VAL A 210 19.35 5.39 13.56
C VAL A 210 20.37 6.16 12.72
N GLN A 211 21.28 5.45 12.03
CA GLN A 211 22.29 6.08 11.20
C GLN A 211 21.69 6.76 9.97
N GLU A 212 20.70 6.13 9.31
CA GLU A 212 19.97 6.73 8.19
C GLU A 212 19.26 8.01 8.59
N ARG A 213 18.65 8.03 9.79
CA ARG A 213 18.02 9.24 10.35
C ARG A 213 19.02 10.37 10.61
N GLN A 214 20.23 10.03 11.10
CA GLN A 214 21.30 11.01 11.31
C GLN A 214 21.86 11.55 9.99
N ASN A 215 22.02 10.67 9.00
CA ASN A 215 22.63 11.02 7.71
C ASN A 215 21.68 11.78 6.78
N ASN A 216 20.37 11.53 6.85
CA ASN A 216 19.37 12.19 6.01
C ASN A 216 18.02 12.35 6.73
N PRO A 217 17.91 13.33 7.66
CA PRO A 217 16.71 13.52 8.47
C PRO A 217 15.45 13.82 7.61
N ASP A 218 15.59 14.59 6.53
CA ASP A 218 14.46 15.00 5.68
C ASP A 218 13.89 13.83 4.85
N ALA A 219 14.76 12.96 4.30
CA ALA A 219 14.31 11.79 3.55
C ALA A 219 13.66 10.71 4.44
N TYR A 220 14.11 10.59 5.69
CA TYR A 220 13.54 9.66 6.66
C TYR A 220 12.16 10.13 7.14
N VAL A 221 11.97 11.42 7.41
CA VAL A 221 10.67 11.99 7.77
C VAL A 221 9.64 11.85 6.64
N ALA A 222 10.06 11.98 5.38
CA ALA A 222 9.16 11.86 4.23
C ALA A 222 8.68 10.42 3.93
N ARG A 223 9.43 9.39 4.33
CA ARG A 223 9.16 7.97 3.98
C ARG A 223 8.57 7.14 5.12
N THR A 224 8.52 7.68 6.34
CA THR A 224 8.10 6.91 7.52
C THR A 224 6.96 7.62 8.22
N VAL A 225 5.88 6.89 8.54
CA VAL A 225 4.84 7.39 9.45
C VAL A 225 5.45 7.44 10.84
N GLN A 226 5.95 8.60 11.26
CA GLN A 226 6.34 8.81 12.65
C GLN A 226 5.06 8.80 13.50
N LEU A 227 4.89 7.75 14.30
CA LEU A 227 3.95 7.79 15.41
C LEU A 227 4.51 8.81 16.41
N GLY A 228 3.92 9.99 16.45
CA GLY A 228 4.26 11.00 17.44
C GLY A 228 4.10 10.41 18.84
N ASN A 229 4.97 10.81 19.78
CA ASN A 229 4.74 10.52 21.19
C ASN A 229 3.34 11.02 21.54
N VAL A 230 2.45 10.10 21.89
CA VAL A 230 1.12 10.43 22.37
C VAL A 230 1.28 10.92 23.81
N ALA A 231 1.66 12.18 23.97
CA ALA A 231 1.32 12.90 25.18
C ALA A 231 -0.20 13.02 25.17
N VAL A 232 -0.88 12.21 25.99
CA VAL A 232 -2.32 12.33 26.22
C VAL A 232 -2.57 13.60 27.02
N THR A 233 -2.42 14.75 26.38
CA THR A 233 -3.00 16.01 26.85
C THR A 233 -4.33 16.14 26.14
N GLY A 234 -5.38 15.70 26.83
CA GLY A 234 -6.75 15.66 26.31
C GLY A 234 -7.26 17.05 25.90
N LYS A 235 -7.05 17.40 24.63
CA LYS A 235 -7.86 18.39 23.93
C LYS A 235 -8.89 17.59 23.13
N LYS A 236 -10.14 17.55 23.61
CA LYS A 236 -11.27 16.97 22.88
C LYS A 236 -11.42 17.75 21.56
N GLU A 237 -11.05 17.14 20.45
CA GLU A 237 -11.28 17.70 19.13
C GLU A 237 -12.77 17.55 18.81
N LEU A 238 -13.50 18.66 18.73
CA LEU A 238 -14.97 18.66 18.59
C LEU A 238 -15.43 18.32 17.17
N VAL A 239 -14.59 18.61 16.19
CA VAL A 239 -14.73 18.17 14.80
C VAL A 239 -13.46 17.41 14.46
N ALA A 240 -13.59 16.26 13.80
CA ALA A 240 -12.44 15.43 13.44
C ALA A 240 -11.60 16.10 12.35
N ARG A 241 -10.28 15.87 12.34
CA ARG A 241 -9.37 16.42 11.30
C ARG A 241 -9.73 15.99 9.88
N ASP A 242 -10.36 14.83 9.73
CA ASP A 242 -10.77 14.21 8.46
C ASP A 242 -12.25 14.48 8.11
N ASP A 243 -12.95 15.39 8.81
CA ASP A 243 -14.31 15.77 8.43
C ASP A 243 -14.31 16.46 7.06
N THR A 244 -15.07 15.92 6.11
CA THR A 244 -15.13 16.42 4.73
C THR A 244 -15.70 17.83 4.61
N ARG A 245 -16.34 18.36 5.66
CA ARG A 245 -16.81 19.76 5.74
C ARG A 245 -15.68 20.75 6.03
N ARG A 246 -14.59 20.29 6.67
CA ARG A 246 -13.42 21.12 6.92
C ARG A 246 -12.65 21.26 5.62
N LEU A 247 -12.67 22.46 5.06
CA LEU A 247 -11.79 22.83 3.96
C LEU A 247 -10.33 22.76 4.44
N TYR A 248 -9.55 21.87 3.80
CA TYR A 248 -8.09 21.79 3.90
C TYR A 248 -7.50 21.46 5.28
N GLY A 249 -8.25 20.84 6.19
CA GLY A 249 -7.73 20.32 7.47
C GLY A 249 -7.17 21.40 8.41
N ALA A 250 -7.61 22.65 8.24
CA ALA A 250 -7.11 23.78 8.99
C ALA A 250 -7.56 23.79 10.44
N VAL A 251 -6.70 24.32 11.31
CA VAL A 251 -6.94 24.40 12.75
C VAL A 251 -7.33 25.83 13.11
N ALA A 252 -8.58 26.00 13.54
CA ALA A 252 -9.07 27.30 14.02
C ALA A 252 -8.43 27.68 15.36
N ASN A 253 -8.32 28.99 15.65
CA ASN A 253 -7.79 29.41 16.96
C ASN A 253 -8.80 29.15 18.08
N THR A 254 -10.09 29.15 17.77
CA THR A 254 -11.16 28.97 18.76
C THR A 254 -12.23 28.09 18.16
N VAL A 255 -12.59 27.03 18.90
CA VAL A 255 -13.67 26.11 18.56
C VAL A 255 -14.66 26.13 19.71
N ILE A 256 -15.92 26.39 19.41
CA ILE A 256 -17.01 26.38 20.39
C ILE A 256 -17.88 25.15 20.10
N ASP A 257 -18.05 24.31 21.12
CA ASP A 257 -19.00 23.20 21.11
C ASP A 257 -20.41 23.78 21.25
N PHE A 258 -21.24 23.71 20.21
CA PHE A 258 -22.64 24.14 20.27
C PHE A 258 -23.54 22.98 20.73
N ALA A 259 -23.18 21.75 20.41
CA ALA A 259 -23.93 20.56 20.79
C ALA A 259 -24.08 20.41 22.31
N ASN A 260 -23.04 20.76 23.08
CA ASN A 260 -23.04 20.68 24.55
C ASN A 260 -23.24 22.06 25.24
N ASN A 261 -23.64 23.08 24.51
CA ASN A 261 -23.83 24.43 25.06
C ASN A 261 -25.28 24.70 25.44
N LEU A 262 -25.55 24.92 26.73
CA LEU A 262 -26.90 25.19 27.24
C LEU A 262 -27.56 26.39 26.54
N SER A 263 -26.81 27.46 26.28
CA SER A 263 -27.33 28.66 25.60
C SER A 263 -27.68 28.43 24.13
N ALA A 264 -26.98 27.52 23.45
CA ALA A 264 -27.35 27.09 22.10
C ALA A 264 -28.63 26.24 22.12
N GLN A 265 -28.86 25.47 23.18
CA GLN A 265 -30.09 24.70 23.35
C GLN A 265 -31.29 25.57 23.76
N SER A 266 -31.06 26.78 24.28
CA SER A 266 -32.10 27.75 24.66
C SER A 266 -32.70 28.53 23.48
N GLY A 267 -32.36 28.21 22.22
CA GLY A 267 -32.95 28.82 21.02
C GLY A 267 -32.39 30.19 20.62
N LEU A 268 -31.24 30.60 21.19
CA LEU A 268 -30.53 31.81 20.78
C LEU A 268 -29.97 31.68 19.35
N SER A 269 -29.70 32.82 18.70
CA SER A 269 -28.99 32.82 17.42
C SER A 269 -27.53 32.42 17.60
N ILE A 270 -26.88 31.96 16.53
CA ILE A 270 -25.47 31.54 16.55
C ILE A 270 -24.58 32.69 17.08
N PHE A 271 -24.80 33.91 16.60
CA PHE A 271 -24.02 35.08 17.02
C PHE A 271 -24.24 35.43 18.49
N GLN A 272 -25.46 35.34 19.02
CA GLN A 272 -25.70 35.56 20.45
C GLN A 272 -24.96 34.55 21.32
N VAL A 273 -24.85 33.29 20.87
CA VAL A 273 -24.09 32.26 21.59
C VAL A 273 -22.58 32.54 21.57
N LEU A 274 -22.06 33.12 20.49
CA LEU A 274 -20.64 33.49 20.36
C LEU A 274 -20.28 34.79 21.09
N GLN A 275 -21.25 35.67 21.33
CA GLN A 275 -21.05 36.96 21.97
C GLN A 275 -20.42 36.79 23.36
N GLY A 276 -19.26 37.41 23.56
CA GLY A 276 -18.50 37.33 24.81
C GLY A 276 -17.80 36.00 25.07
N ARG A 277 -17.89 35.00 24.17
CA ARG A 277 -17.24 33.68 24.32
C ARG A 277 -16.03 33.47 23.45
N VAL A 278 -15.87 34.28 22.41
CA VAL A 278 -14.70 34.25 21.53
C VAL A 278 -13.87 35.52 21.75
N ALA A 279 -12.64 35.35 22.22
CA ALA A 279 -11.74 36.47 22.43
C ALA A 279 -11.43 37.20 21.11
N GLY A 280 -11.69 38.51 21.09
CA GLY A 280 -11.52 39.37 19.93
C GLY A 280 -12.68 39.36 18.93
N LEU A 281 -13.80 38.68 19.24
CA LEU A 281 -15.03 38.77 18.45
C LEU A 281 -15.95 39.84 19.06
N THR A 282 -16.23 40.88 18.29
CA THR A 282 -17.20 41.92 18.65
C THR A 282 -18.48 41.69 17.85
N ILE A 283 -19.59 41.53 18.57
CA ILE A 283 -20.91 41.41 17.96
C ILE A 283 -21.77 42.54 18.52
N SER A 284 -22.28 43.39 17.63
CA SER A 284 -23.15 44.52 17.95
C SER A 284 -24.50 44.41 17.23
N GLY A 285 -25.53 45.08 17.75
CA GLY A 285 -26.90 45.00 17.22
C GLY A 285 -27.76 43.93 17.89
N SER A 286 -28.87 43.57 17.26
CA SER A 286 -29.85 42.60 17.78
C SER A 286 -30.45 41.83 16.61
N PRO A 287 -30.78 40.52 16.75
CA PRO A 287 -31.36 39.74 15.67
C PRO A 287 -32.59 40.44 15.06
N PRO A 288 -32.75 40.45 13.73
CA PRO A 288 -31.86 39.82 12.74
C PRO A 288 -30.62 40.65 12.38
N ASN A 289 -30.58 41.93 12.74
CA ASN A 289 -29.53 42.88 12.33
C ASN A 289 -28.34 42.87 13.31
N MET A 290 -27.45 41.90 13.17
CA MET A 290 -26.24 41.77 13.99
C MET A 290 -24.99 42.02 13.14
N ASN A 291 -24.13 42.94 13.57
CA ASN A 291 -22.83 43.16 12.93
C ASN A 291 -21.74 42.38 13.65
N VAL A 292 -20.94 41.62 12.90
CA VAL A 292 -19.89 40.75 13.43
C VAL A 292 -18.54 41.25 12.95
N GLN A 293 -17.60 41.48 13.88
CA GLN A 293 -16.24 41.90 13.57
C GLN A 293 -15.24 41.11 14.41
N ILE A 294 -14.11 40.73 13.81
CA ILE A 294 -13.01 40.09 14.52
C ILE A 294 -11.88 41.12 14.62
N ARG A 295 -11.42 41.43 15.83
CA ARG A 295 -10.29 42.34 16.11
C ARG A 295 -10.42 43.73 15.47
N GLY A 296 -11.65 44.20 15.21
CA GLY A 296 -11.91 45.48 14.55
C GLY A 296 -11.53 45.52 13.06
N SER A 297 -11.18 44.38 12.45
CA SER A 297 -10.81 44.27 11.04
C SER A 297 -12.00 43.74 10.22
N GLY A 298 -12.86 44.63 9.70
CA GLY A 298 -13.89 44.30 8.71
C GLY A 298 -14.90 43.20 9.10
N SER A 299 -15.80 42.86 8.18
CA SER A 299 -16.71 41.73 8.33
C SER A 299 -16.00 40.41 7.99
N PRO A 300 -16.13 39.36 8.82
CA PRO A 300 -15.56 38.06 8.52
C PRO A 300 -16.29 37.37 7.38
N ILE A 301 -15.65 36.37 6.76
CA ILE A 301 -16.32 35.45 5.85
C ILE A 301 -17.03 34.37 6.67
N PHE A 302 -18.25 34.02 6.25
CA PHE A 302 -19.00 32.92 6.85
C PHE A 302 -18.94 31.67 5.97
N ILE A 303 -18.69 30.53 6.61
CA ILE A 303 -18.67 29.21 5.98
C ILE A 303 -19.72 28.34 6.66
N LEU A 304 -20.59 27.67 5.90
CA LEU A 304 -21.54 26.67 6.37
C LEU A 304 -21.20 25.32 5.76
N ASP A 305 -20.82 24.34 6.60
CA ASP A 305 -20.48 22.97 6.18
C ASP A 305 -19.51 22.88 4.98
N GLY A 306 -18.60 23.86 4.85
CA GLY A 306 -17.61 23.95 3.78
C GLY A 306 -17.99 24.85 2.59
N MET A 307 -19.12 25.56 2.64
CA MET A 307 -19.53 26.50 1.58
C MET A 307 -19.59 27.94 2.10
N LYS A 308 -19.12 28.91 1.31
CA LYS A 308 -19.27 30.34 1.64
C LYS A 308 -20.75 30.73 1.58
N VAL A 309 -21.20 31.44 2.60
CA VAL A 309 -22.57 31.94 2.72
C VAL A 309 -22.54 33.36 3.27
N ASP A 310 -23.67 34.07 3.15
CA ASP A 310 -23.85 35.39 3.74
C ASP A 310 -24.23 35.29 5.23
N ASP A 311 -24.09 36.39 5.96
CA ASP A 311 -24.40 36.48 7.39
C ASP A 311 -25.90 36.26 7.69
N ASP A 312 -26.77 36.68 6.78
CA ASP A 312 -28.22 36.42 6.84
C ASP A 312 -28.52 34.91 6.86
N ALA A 313 -27.79 34.13 6.04
CA ALA A 313 -27.96 32.68 5.98
C ALA A 313 -27.55 32.02 7.30
N ILE A 314 -26.45 32.46 7.92
CA ILE A 314 -26.03 31.96 9.24
C ILE A 314 -27.02 32.36 10.33
N SER A 315 -27.52 33.59 10.29
CA SER A 315 -28.48 34.11 11.28
C SER A 315 -29.82 33.38 11.24
N SER A 316 -30.20 32.83 10.09
CA SER A 316 -31.43 32.03 9.90
C SER A 316 -31.37 30.64 10.53
N ILE A 317 -30.16 30.14 10.84
CA ILE A 317 -29.96 28.79 11.38
C ILE A 317 -30.07 28.82 12.92
N PRO A 318 -31.00 28.05 13.51
CA PRO A 318 -31.10 27.93 14.96
C PRO A 318 -29.82 27.33 15.57
N ALA A 319 -29.32 27.91 16.67
CA ALA A 319 -28.09 27.42 17.30
C ALA A 319 -28.19 25.96 17.80
N ASN A 320 -29.40 25.47 18.07
CA ASN A 320 -29.62 24.07 18.47
C ASN A 320 -29.41 23.07 17.32
N GLN A 321 -29.35 23.52 16.06
CA GLN A 321 -29.00 22.71 14.89
C GLN A 321 -27.50 22.74 14.57
N VAL A 322 -26.72 23.49 15.33
CA VAL A 322 -25.27 23.62 15.14
C VAL A 322 -24.53 22.62 16.04
N GLU A 323 -23.56 21.92 15.46
CA GLU A 323 -22.67 21.02 16.18
C GLU A 323 -21.52 21.81 16.81
N SER A 324 -20.86 22.64 16.02
CA SER A 324 -19.73 23.45 16.46
C SER A 324 -19.51 24.66 15.57
N VAL A 325 -18.85 25.68 16.12
CA VAL A 325 -18.38 26.85 15.36
C VAL A 325 -16.88 27.03 15.56
N GLU A 326 -16.18 27.25 14.46
CA GLU A 326 -14.76 27.52 14.39
C GLU A 326 -14.50 28.96 13.97
N VAL A 327 -13.61 29.65 14.69
CA VAL A 327 -13.25 31.04 14.41
C VAL A 327 -11.75 31.15 14.12
N PHE A 328 -11.45 31.64 12.92
CA PHE A 328 -10.10 31.93 12.42
C PHE A 328 -9.86 33.45 12.49
N LYS A 329 -8.82 33.86 13.22
CA LYS A 329 -8.58 35.25 13.63
C LYS A 329 -7.31 35.86 13.04
N GLY A 330 -6.58 35.10 12.23
CA GLY A 330 -5.26 35.47 11.73
C GLY A 330 -4.91 34.79 10.39
N PRO A 331 -3.61 34.66 10.08
CA PRO A 331 -3.11 34.17 8.79
C PRO A 331 -3.65 32.79 8.37
N GLU A 332 -4.03 31.95 9.33
CA GLU A 332 -4.68 30.66 9.08
C GLU A 332 -6.01 30.77 8.31
N ALA A 333 -6.65 31.95 8.32
CA ALA A 333 -7.84 32.23 7.54
C ALA A 333 -7.57 32.39 6.03
N ALA A 334 -6.31 32.60 5.61
CA ALA A 334 -5.94 32.86 4.21
C ALA A 334 -6.34 31.73 3.25
N ILE A 335 -6.47 30.50 3.76
CA ILE A 335 -6.91 29.32 2.99
C ILE A 335 -8.33 29.47 2.44
N PHE A 336 -9.15 30.33 3.03
CA PHE A 336 -10.53 30.57 2.60
C PHE A 336 -10.61 31.61 1.47
N GLY A 337 -9.47 32.14 1.01
CA GLY A 337 -9.35 32.99 -0.17
C GLY A 337 -9.60 34.48 0.08
N ALA A 338 -9.74 35.25 -1.00
CA ALA A 338 -9.89 36.70 -0.95
C ALA A 338 -11.05 37.13 -0.03
N GLY A 339 -10.80 38.15 0.81
CA GLY A 339 -11.73 38.65 1.82
C GLY A 339 -11.52 38.09 3.24
N SER A 340 -10.64 37.09 3.42
CA SER A 340 -10.39 36.47 4.74
C SER A 340 -9.57 37.33 5.70
N ASN A 341 -9.15 38.53 5.30
CA ASN A 341 -8.38 39.45 6.16
C ASN A 341 -9.14 39.85 7.42
N GLY A 342 -10.48 39.85 7.39
CA GLY A 342 -11.33 40.09 8.55
C GLY A 342 -11.62 38.86 9.40
N GLY A 343 -10.97 37.73 9.11
CA GLY A 343 -11.20 36.44 9.76
C GLY A 343 -12.32 35.62 9.11
N VAL A 344 -12.49 34.40 9.60
CA VAL A 344 -13.48 33.43 9.09
C VAL A 344 -14.23 32.80 10.25
N ILE A 345 -15.55 32.67 10.10
CA ILE A 345 -16.41 31.94 11.02
C ILE A 345 -17.01 30.75 10.26
N ALA A 346 -16.57 29.55 10.61
CA ALA A 346 -17.07 28.30 10.02
C ALA A 346 -18.05 27.60 10.96
N VAL A 347 -19.27 27.39 10.48
CA VAL A 347 -20.38 26.77 11.18
C VAL A 347 -20.58 25.35 10.64
N TYR A 348 -20.62 24.38 11.55
CA TYR A 348 -20.86 22.98 11.22
C TYR A 348 -22.18 22.52 11.83
N THR A 349 -23.09 22.01 11.01
CA THR A 349 -24.43 21.60 11.46
C THR A 349 -24.42 20.21 12.10
N LYS A 350 -25.39 19.92 12.96
CA LYS A 350 -25.58 18.59 13.53
C LYS A 350 -25.93 17.59 12.43
N ARG A 351 -25.30 16.41 12.45
CA ARG A 351 -25.61 15.29 11.57
C ARG A 351 -26.30 14.18 12.35
N GLY A 352 -27.25 13.50 11.70
CA GLY A 352 -27.95 12.35 12.26
C GLY A 352 -27.01 11.17 12.54
N ASP A 353 -25.97 11.00 11.72
CA ASP A 353 -24.88 10.04 11.94
C ASP A 353 -23.52 10.76 11.84
N LYS A 354 -22.76 10.73 12.95
CA LYS A 354 -21.43 11.33 13.06
C LYS A 354 -20.37 10.54 12.28
N ASN A 355 -20.66 9.30 11.95
CA ASN A 355 -19.80 8.43 11.15
C ASN A 355 -20.17 8.44 9.66
N TYR A 356 -21.14 9.27 9.23
CA TYR A 356 -21.55 9.41 7.84
C TYR A 356 -20.39 9.97 6.99
N LYS A 357 -19.52 9.07 6.56
CA LYS A 357 -18.55 9.27 5.51
C LYS A 357 -19.25 8.80 4.25
N GLY A 358 -19.35 9.63 3.21
CA GLY A 358 -20.03 9.25 1.95
C GLY A 358 -19.53 7.95 1.27
N ALA A 359 -18.52 7.30 1.84
CA ALA A 359 -18.04 5.96 1.54
C ALA A 359 -19.01 4.82 1.92
N ASP A 360 -19.93 5.01 2.86
CA ASP A 360 -20.91 3.99 3.27
C ASP A 360 -22.08 3.86 2.29
N LYS A 361 -22.29 4.88 1.45
CA LYS A 361 -22.97 4.67 0.17
C LYS A 361 -21.99 3.91 -0.69
N GLY A 362 -22.24 2.61 -0.84
CA GLY A 362 -21.60 1.80 -1.88
C GLY A 362 -21.53 2.56 -3.21
N PRO A 363 -20.57 2.21 -4.07
CA PRO A 363 -20.19 3.03 -5.21
C PRO A 363 -21.42 3.45 -6.03
N SER A 364 -21.47 4.73 -6.44
CA SER A 364 -22.63 5.29 -7.12
C SER A 364 -23.11 4.38 -8.25
N PRO A 365 -24.42 4.16 -8.45
CA PRO A 365 -24.91 3.30 -9.51
C PRO A 365 -24.24 3.63 -10.85
N GLY A 366 -23.70 2.60 -11.51
CA GLY A 366 -22.99 2.73 -12.77
C GLY A 366 -21.56 3.27 -12.65
N LEU A 367 -21.00 3.42 -11.46
CA LEU A 367 -19.60 3.77 -11.24
C LEU A 367 -18.99 2.77 -10.25
N LEU A 368 -17.75 2.33 -10.49
CA LEU A 368 -17.01 1.47 -9.57
C LEU A 368 -15.52 1.81 -9.65
N VAL A 369 -14.88 2.01 -8.51
CA VAL A 369 -13.42 2.17 -8.44
C VAL A 369 -12.81 0.92 -7.84
N ILE A 370 -11.88 0.30 -8.56
CA ILE A 370 -11.12 -0.86 -8.09
C ILE A 370 -9.62 -0.61 -8.15
N LYS A 371 -8.89 -1.29 -7.28
CA LYS A 371 -7.43 -1.37 -7.32
C LYS A 371 -7.06 -2.78 -7.75
N LEU A 372 -6.42 -2.91 -8.90
CA LEU A 372 -5.92 -4.19 -9.39
C LEU A 372 -4.40 -4.24 -9.21
N PRO A 373 -3.84 -5.32 -8.65
CA PRO A 373 -2.40 -5.55 -8.70
C PRO A 373 -2.00 -5.78 -10.16
N GLY A 374 -1.11 -4.94 -10.68
CA GLY A 374 -0.48 -5.10 -11.99
C GLY A 374 0.87 -5.80 -11.89
N TYR A 375 1.60 -5.84 -13.00
CA TYR A 375 2.95 -6.38 -13.02
C TYR A 375 3.87 -5.58 -12.09
N TYR A 376 4.61 -6.29 -11.26
CA TYR A 376 5.61 -5.68 -10.40
C TYR A 376 6.67 -4.96 -11.24
N GLN A 377 6.88 -3.67 -10.99
CA GLN A 377 8.02 -2.97 -11.55
C GLN A 377 9.20 -3.19 -10.61
N ALA A 378 10.18 -3.97 -11.08
CA ALA A 378 11.42 -4.18 -10.35
C ALA A 378 12.04 -2.83 -10.00
N ARG A 379 12.19 -2.58 -8.69
CA ARG A 379 13.00 -1.45 -8.22
C ARG A 379 14.45 -1.90 -8.27
N GLU A 380 15.28 -1.10 -8.93
CA GLU A 380 16.72 -1.32 -8.85
C GLU A 380 17.18 -1.19 -7.40
N PHE A 381 18.03 -2.12 -6.97
CA PHE A 381 18.62 -2.03 -5.66
C PHE A 381 19.51 -0.79 -5.59
N TYR A 382 19.27 0.08 -4.61
CA TYR A 382 20.07 1.29 -4.47
C TYR A 382 21.52 0.95 -4.13
N GLN A 383 22.44 1.44 -4.98
CA GLN A 383 23.88 1.39 -4.74
C GLN A 383 24.42 2.83 -4.73
N PRO A 384 25.12 3.24 -3.66
CA PRO A 384 25.82 4.52 -3.68
C PRO A 384 26.83 4.56 -4.85
N ARG A 385 26.98 5.73 -5.48
CA ARG A 385 27.95 5.93 -6.55
C ARG A 385 29.33 6.18 -5.94
N TYR A 386 30.10 5.12 -5.72
CA TYR A 386 31.48 5.22 -5.25
C TYR A 386 32.38 5.74 -6.38
N GLY A 387 33.13 6.81 -6.13
CA GLY A 387 34.08 7.40 -7.10
C GLY A 387 33.58 8.65 -7.84
N ALA A 388 32.35 9.11 -7.60
CA ALA A 388 31.92 10.42 -8.10
C ALA A 388 32.64 11.55 -7.34
N PRO A 389 33.13 12.61 -8.03
CA PRO A 389 33.68 13.78 -7.35
C PRO A 389 32.57 14.44 -6.54
N VAL A 390 32.71 14.40 -5.22
CA VAL A 390 31.78 15.03 -4.28
C VAL A 390 32.48 16.20 -3.60
N LEU A 391 31.80 17.34 -3.56
CA LEU A 391 32.27 18.59 -2.93
C LEU A 391 32.47 18.44 -1.41
N ASN A 392 31.75 17.52 -0.79
CA ASN A 392 31.83 17.19 0.63
C ASN A 392 32.14 15.70 0.79
N ALA A 393 32.80 15.34 1.90
CA ALA A 393 32.97 13.93 2.26
C ALA A 393 31.59 13.25 2.30
N PRO A 394 31.40 12.11 1.60
CA PRO A 394 30.12 11.42 1.62
C PRO A 394 29.83 10.95 3.05
N ALA A 395 28.55 11.03 3.45
CA ALA A 395 28.11 10.50 4.73
C ALA A 395 28.48 9.01 4.86
N SER A 396 28.71 8.55 6.09
CA SER A 396 29.03 7.14 6.36
C SER A 396 27.98 6.22 5.73
N ASP A 397 28.39 5.16 5.04
CA ASP A 397 27.49 4.20 4.41
C ASP A 397 26.79 3.36 5.48
N PRO A 398 25.49 3.55 5.74
CA PRO A 398 24.80 2.93 6.87
C PRO A 398 24.35 1.50 6.56
N ARG A 399 24.54 1.00 5.33
CA ARG A 399 24.03 -0.31 4.89
C ARG A 399 24.62 -1.43 5.76
N ARG A 400 23.77 -2.08 6.57
CA ARG A 400 24.17 -3.19 7.44
C ARG A 400 23.46 -4.50 7.13
N LEU A 401 22.35 -4.46 6.40
CA LEU A 401 21.51 -5.63 6.12
C LEU A 401 21.75 -6.22 4.74
N THR A 402 21.74 -5.42 3.67
CA THR A 402 21.98 -5.88 2.30
C THR A 402 22.98 -4.96 1.62
N LEU A 403 24.06 -5.54 1.09
CA LEU A 403 25.13 -4.81 0.39
C LEU A 403 24.92 -4.78 -1.12
N TYR A 404 24.31 -5.82 -1.68
CA TYR A 404 24.14 -5.99 -3.11
C TYR A 404 22.94 -6.88 -3.40
N TRP A 405 22.20 -6.56 -4.46
CA TRP A 405 21.17 -7.43 -5.04
C TRP A 405 21.10 -7.18 -6.55
N ASP A 406 21.20 -8.25 -7.33
CA ASP A 406 21.01 -8.26 -8.77
C ASP A 406 20.04 -9.40 -9.14
N PRO A 407 18.80 -9.10 -9.54
CA PRO A 407 17.82 -10.13 -9.88
C PRO A 407 18.01 -10.73 -11.28
N THR A 408 18.95 -10.22 -12.09
CA THR A 408 19.06 -10.52 -13.53
C THR A 408 20.43 -11.06 -13.94
N PHE A 409 21.26 -11.45 -12.97
CA PHE A 409 22.58 -12.00 -13.21
C PHE A 409 22.50 -13.25 -14.12
N SER A 410 23.41 -13.36 -15.08
CA SER A 410 23.42 -14.49 -16.01
C SER A 410 24.85 -14.97 -16.21
N THR A 411 25.03 -16.28 -16.28
CA THR A 411 26.32 -16.87 -16.62
C THR A 411 26.49 -17.03 -18.13
N ASP A 412 27.74 -17.12 -18.58
CA ASP A 412 28.07 -17.44 -19.97
C ASP A 412 27.80 -18.92 -20.29
N LEU A 413 28.07 -19.31 -21.55
CA LEU A 413 27.91 -20.69 -22.01
C LEU A 413 28.85 -21.70 -21.30
N LYS A 414 29.85 -21.22 -20.57
CA LYS A 414 30.74 -22.04 -19.73
C LYS A 414 30.30 -22.03 -18.25
N GLY A 415 29.11 -21.51 -17.95
CA GLY A 415 28.58 -21.41 -16.61
C GLY A 415 29.36 -20.42 -15.73
N GLN A 416 30.12 -19.50 -16.33
CA GLN A 416 30.94 -18.51 -15.62
C GLN A 416 30.28 -17.14 -15.63
N GLY A 417 30.38 -16.44 -14.51
CA GLY A 417 30.01 -15.03 -14.42
C GLY A 417 30.79 -14.33 -13.33
N GLU A 418 30.84 -13.01 -13.38
CA GLU A 418 31.48 -12.21 -12.35
C GLU A 418 30.67 -10.96 -12.04
N PHE A 419 30.66 -10.55 -10.78
CA PHE A 419 30.04 -9.32 -10.35
C PHE A 419 30.90 -8.61 -9.30
N LEU A 420 30.70 -7.30 -9.22
CA LEU A 420 31.48 -6.42 -8.36
C LEU A 420 30.52 -5.61 -7.50
N PHE A 421 30.78 -5.55 -6.21
CA PHE A 421 29.99 -4.76 -5.28
C PHE A 421 30.87 -4.08 -4.23
N TYR A 422 30.36 -3.00 -3.65
CA TYR A 422 31.03 -2.24 -2.61
C TYR A 422 30.51 -2.63 -1.23
N THR A 423 31.44 -2.82 -0.28
CA THR A 423 31.12 -3.04 1.13
C THR A 423 30.72 -1.72 1.80
N ALA A 424 29.97 -1.81 2.89
CA ALA A 424 29.62 -0.64 3.71
C ALA A 424 30.69 -0.36 4.78
N ASP A 425 30.54 0.75 5.51
CA ASP A 425 31.45 1.09 6.61
C ASP A 425 31.29 0.13 7.82
N GLY A 426 30.11 -0.51 7.94
CA GLY A 426 29.83 -1.52 8.96
C GLY A 426 30.45 -2.87 8.63
N GLY A 427 31.21 -3.43 9.58
CA GLY A 427 31.77 -4.78 9.47
C GLY A 427 30.80 -5.91 9.87
N GLY A 428 31.12 -7.14 9.47
CA GLY A 428 30.38 -8.34 9.83
C GLY A 428 30.48 -9.47 8.82
N ASN A 429 29.79 -10.57 9.12
CA ASN A 429 29.62 -11.69 8.20
C ASN A 429 28.45 -11.40 7.27
N PHE A 430 28.69 -11.54 5.97
CA PHE A 430 27.66 -11.45 4.93
C PHE A 430 27.61 -12.77 4.17
N GLN A 431 26.41 -13.22 3.85
CA GLN A 431 26.16 -14.33 2.96
C GLN A 431 25.87 -13.82 1.55
N ILE A 432 26.56 -14.39 0.58
CA ILE A 432 26.24 -14.33 -0.83
C ILE A 432 25.31 -15.52 -1.11
N ALA A 433 24.10 -15.25 -1.56
CA ALA A 433 23.14 -16.26 -1.97
C ALA A 433 22.82 -16.06 -3.46
N THR A 434 22.72 -17.17 -4.18
CA THR A 434 22.34 -17.20 -5.59
C THR A 434 21.23 -18.20 -5.81
N GLU A 435 20.20 -17.82 -6.56
CA GLU A 435 19.05 -18.66 -6.89
C GLU A 435 18.56 -18.38 -8.30
N GLY A 436 18.27 -19.40 -9.08
CA GLY A 436 17.66 -19.25 -10.39
C GLY A 436 17.45 -20.55 -11.14
N VAL A 437 17.46 -20.48 -12.47
CA VAL A 437 17.13 -21.60 -13.36
C VAL A 437 18.06 -21.66 -14.56
N SER A 438 18.43 -22.89 -14.96
CA SER A 438 19.19 -23.16 -16.18
C SER A 438 18.35 -22.83 -17.41
N LEU A 439 18.99 -22.70 -18.58
CA LEU A 439 18.26 -22.56 -19.85
C LEU A 439 17.35 -23.77 -20.17
N ALA A 440 17.63 -24.94 -19.56
CA ALA A 440 16.81 -26.14 -19.68
C ALA A 440 15.67 -26.20 -18.65
N GLY A 441 15.62 -25.25 -17.70
CA GLY A 441 14.60 -25.17 -16.66
C GLY A 441 14.97 -25.84 -15.33
N ASP A 442 16.21 -26.31 -15.17
CA ASP A 442 16.68 -26.93 -13.93
C ASP A 442 16.94 -25.87 -12.86
N PRO A 443 16.48 -26.04 -11.61
CA PRO A 443 16.76 -25.09 -10.54
C PRO A 443 18.24 -25.09 -10.15
N SER A 444 18.79 -23.91 -9.87
CA SER A 444 20.17 -23.70 -9.44
C SER A 444 20.21 -22.86 -8.17
N GLN A 445 21.07 -23.24 -7.23
CA GLN A 445 21.30 -22.51 -5.98
C GLN A 445 22.77 -22.53 -5.58
N GLY A 446 23.21 -21.50 -4.85
CA GLY A 446 24.57 -21.40 -4.32
C GLY A 446 24.66 -20.45 -3.13
N LYS A 447 25.51 -20.77 -2.15
CA LYS A 447 25.74 -19.96 -0.95
C LYS A 447 27.23 -19.85 -0.67
N ALA A 448 27.68 -18.65 -0.28
CA ALA A 448 29.04 -18.41 0.20
C ALA A 448 29.02 -17.37 1.32
N THR A 449 29.98 -17.40 2.25
CA THR A 449 30.07 -16.42 3.34
C THR A 449 31.35 -15.63 3.22
N ILE A 450 31.26 -14.32 3.45
CA ILE A 450 32.38 -13.39 3.45
C ILE A 450 32.41 -12.62 4.76
N TYR A 451 33.60 -12.24 5.20
CA TYR A 451 33.78 -11.32 6.32
C TYR A 451 34.22 -9.96 5.81
N VAL A 452 33.47 -8.92 6.18
CA VAL A 452 33.81 -7.52 5.90
C VAL A 452 34.39 -6.93 7.18
N ALA A 453 35.66 -6.54 7.13
CA ALA A 453 36.29 -5.84 8.25
C ALA A 453 35.66 -4.44 8.42
N PRO A 454 35.40 -3.99 9.67
CA PRO A 454 34.93 -2.64 9.91
C PRO A 454 36.00 -1.63 9.46
N LYS A 455 35.55 -0.52 8.88
CA LYS A 455 36.45 0.55 8.45
C LYS A 455 37.15 1.16 9.67
N SER A 456 38.48 1.09 9.70
CA SER A 456 39.28 1.80 10.71
C SER A 456 39.06 3.30 10.55
N ARG A 457 38.74 3.99 11.65
CA ARG A 457 38.59 5.44 11.67
C ARG A 457 39.92 6.15 11.42
#